data_AF-A0A9E3QAK2-F1
#
_entry.id   AF-A0A9E3QAK2-F1
#
_cell.length_a   1.000
_cell.length_b   1.000
_cell.length_c   1.000
_cell.angle_alpha   90.00
_cell.angle_beta   90.00
_cell.angle_gamma   90.00
#
_symmetry.space_group_name_H-M   'P 1'
#
loop_
_entity.id
_entity.type
_entity.pdbx_description
1 polymer ?
#
loop_
_entity_poly.entity_id
_entity_poly.type
_entity_poly.pdbx_seq_one_letter_code
_entity_poly.pdbx_strand_id
1 'polypeptide(L)' 'PDKVTVIKRTDGTSQYAYSGMALYYYTSDSVGKVTGDGISGFKVATP' A
#
# COMPACT_ATOMS: atom_id res chain seq x y z
N PRO A 1 -11.26 8.31 -5.64
CA PRO A 1 -11.59 7.46 -4.48
C PRO A 1 -11.45 8.26 -3.18
N ASP A 2 -12.54 8.41 -2.44
CA ASP A 2 -12.65 9.34 -1.30
C ASP A 2 -11.76 8.94 -0.11
N LYS A 3 -11.15 7.76 -0.17
CA LYS A 3 -10.30 7.19 0.87
C LYS A 3 -8.79 7.26 0.60
N VAL A 4 -8.37 7.80 -0.54
CA VAL A 4 -6.94 7.98 -0.87
C VAL A 4 -6.46 9.31 -0.34
N THR A 5 -5.35 9.30 0.40
CA THR A 5 -4.68 10.49 0.95
C THR A 5 -3.18 10.41 0.70
N VAL A 6 -2.47 11.53 0.89
CA VAL A 6 -1.01 11.59 0.85
C VAL A 6 -0.50 11.92 2.26
N ILE A 7 0.44 11.13 2.76
CA ILE A 7 1.09 11.32 4.06
C ILE A 7 2.55 11.73 3.89
N LYS A 8 3.03 12.58 4.80
CA LYS A 8 4.45 12.97 4.90
C LYS A 8 5.16 11.98 5.81
N ARG A 9 6.23 11.36 5.31
CA ARG A 9 7.07 10.44 6.08
C ARG A 9 8.15 11.20 6.85
N THR A 10 8.69 10.58 7.89
CA THR A 10 9.78 11.15 8.71
C THR A 10 11.07 11.36 7.92
N ASP A 11 11.28 10.57 6.86
CA ASP A 11 12.38 10.71 5.90
C ASP A 11 12.19 11.89 4.90
N GLY A 12 11.10 12.65 5.04
CA GLY A 12 10.80 13.81 4.20
C GLY A 12 10.11 13.47 2.87
N THR A 13 9.92 12.19 2.54
CA THR A 13 9.19 11.78 1.34
C THR A 13 7.67 11.78 1.56
N SER A 14 6.91 11.69 0.47
CA SER A 14 5.45 11.57 0.50
C SER A 14 5.03 10.17 0.07
N GLN A 15 4.00 9.62 0.69
CA GLN A 15 3.46 8.29 0.38
C GLN A 15 1.93 8.34 0.28
N TYR A 16 1.35 7.49 -0.57
CA TYR A 16 -0.09 7.31 -0.60
C TYR A 16 -0.57 6.46 0.58
N ALA A 17 -1.73 6.81 1.11
CA ALA A 17 -2.44 6.02 2.10
C ALA A 17 -3.87 5.78 1.63
N TYR A 18 -4.42 4.61 1.96
CA TYR A 18 -5.80 4.23 1.70
C TYR A 18 -6.48 3.91 3.02
N SER A 19 -7.59 4.58 3.32
CA SER A 19 -8.37 4.40 4.55
C SER A 19 -7.51 4.51 5.83
N GLY A 20 -6.53 5.42 5.84
CA GLY A 20 -5.62 5.65 6.97
C GLY A 20 -4.39 4.73 7.04
N MET A 21 -4.26 3.76 6.13
CA MET A 21 -3.11 2.85 6.07
C MET A 21 -2.17 3.21 4.91
N ALA A 22 -0.86 3.29 5.17
CA ALA A 22 0.14 3.58 4.15
C ALA A 22 0.26 2.43 3.13
N LEU A 23 0.32 2.77 1.83
CA LEU A 23 0.39 1.80 0.74
C LEU A 23 1.83 1.46 0.35
N TYR A 24 2.09 0.17 0.16
CA TYR A 24 3.38 -0.37 -0.27
C TYR A 24 3.20 -1.38 -1.40
N TYR A 25 4.25 -1.56 -2.20
CA TYR A 25 4.34 -2.70 -3.11
C TYR A 25 4.89 -3.91 -2.37
N TYR A 26 4.35 -5.08 -2.69
CA TYR A 26 4.92 -6.32 -2.22
C TYR A 26 6.05 -6.75 -3.17
N THR A 27 7.22 -7.05 -2.61
CA THR A 27 8.44 -7.22 -3.42
C THR A 27 8.41 -8.39 -4.40
N SER A 28 7.57 -9.40 -4.15
CA SER A 28 7.45 -10.59 -5.00
C SER A 28 6.26 -10.54 -5.96
N ASP A 29 5.51 -9.43 -5.98
CA ASP A 29 4.43 -9.27 -6.95
C ASP A 29 4.99 -9.17 -8.37
N SER A 30 4.23 -9.70 -9.32
CA SER A 30 4.56 -9.69 -10.74
C SER A 30 3.33 -9.25 -11.54
N VAL A 31 3.52 -8.82 -12.79
CA VAL A 31 2.40 -8.40 -13.65
C VAL A 31 1.30 -9.47 -13.66
N GLY A 32 0.09 -9.07 -13.27
CA GLY A 32 -1.08 -9.95 -13.21
C GLY A 32 -1.13 -10.93 -12.03
N LYS A 33 -0.17 -10.90 -11.09
CA LYS A 33 -0.17 -11.74 -9.89
C LYS A 33 0.01 -10.92 -8.63
N VAL A 34 -0.90 -11.13 -7.68
CA VAL A 34 -0.83 -10.56 -6.35
C VAL A 34 -0.49 -11.68 -5.37
N THR A 35 0.75 -11.67 -4.89
CA THR A 35 1.34 -12.73 -4.07
C THR A 35 1.51 -12.33 -2.62
N GLY A 36 1.47 -11.03 -2.32
CA GLY A 36 1.65 -10.53 -0.96
C GLY A 36 0.46 -10.71 -0.04
N ASP A 37 -0.75 -10.97 -0.55
CA ASP A 37 -1.94 -10.99 0.31
C ASP A 37 -1.85 -12.07 1.40
N GLY A 38 -1.99 -11.65 2.67
CA GLY A 38 -1.94 -12.54 3.82
C GLY A 38 -0.54 -12.87 4.31
N ILE A 39 0.51 -12.49 3.57
CA ILE A 39 1.88 -12.73 4.01
C ILE A 39 2.26 -11.70 5.08
N SER A 40 2.56 -12.18 6.29
CA SER A 40 3.04 -11.35 7.40
C SER A 40 2.16 -10.12 7.68
N GLY A 41 0.84 -10.23 7.52
CA GLY A 41 -0.11 -9.13 7.73
C GLY A 41 -0.24 -8.16 6.55
N PHE A 42 0.44 -8.40 5.43
CA PHE A 42 0.22 -7.64 4.20
C PHE A 42 -1.19 -7.92 3.65
N LYS A 43 -1.85 -6.87 3.17
CA LYS A 43 -3.21 -6.89 2.65
C LYS A 43 -3.28 -6.02 1.41
N VAL A 44 -3.94 -6.56 0.39
CA VAL A 44 -4.19 -5.84 -0.85
C VAL A 44 -5.19 -4.73 -0.58
N ALA A 45 -4.86 -3.51 -0.96
CA ALA A 45 -5.80 -2.40 -0.89
C ALA A 45 -6.83 -2.54 -2.02
N THR A 46 -8.08 -2.75 -1.65
CA THR A 46 -9.22 -2.75 -2.57
C THR A 46 -9.94 -1.40 -2.52
N PRO A 47 -10.41 -0.87 -3.66
CA PRO A 47 -11.16 0.39 -3.72
C PRO A 47 -12.40 0.45 -2.82
#